data_AF-A0A8K0IVU6-F1
#
_entry.id   AF-A0A8K0IVU6-F1
#
_cell.length_a   1.000
_cell.length_b   1.000
_cell.length_c   1.000
_cell.angle_alpha   90.00
_cell.angle_beta   90.00
_cell.angle_gamma   90.00
#
_symmetry.space_group_name_H-M   'P 1'
#
loop_
_entity.id
_entity.type
_entity.pdbx_description
1 polymer ?
#
loop_
_entity_poly.entity_id
_entity_poly.type
_entity_poly.pdbx_seq_one_letter_code
_entity_poly.pdbx_strand_id
1 'polypeptide(L)'
;MVAEVEAACREWGFFQVINHGVPSELLDNIMAAAKGFFALPMEEKRQVKRDKVNLLGYDDTEHTKNVRDWKEVFDFIFQDPAGFAEPGTDEYLAFRNQWPEYPPGFK
;
A
#
# COMPACT_ATOMS: atom_id res chain seq x y z
N MET A 1 -10.93 12.47 24.04
CA MET A 1 -10.34 12.21 22.71
C MET A 1 -8.81 12.30 22.67
N VAL A 2 -8.17 13.46 22.83
CA VAL A 2 -6.67 13.53 22.78
C VAL A 2 -6.02 12.68 23.86
N ALA A 3 -6.52 12.73 25.10
CA ALA A 3 -6.00 11.92 26.21
C ALA A 3 -6.17 10.41 26.00
N GLU A 4 -7.26 9.97 25.35
CA GLU A 4 -7.50 8.55 25.06
C GLU A 4 -6.57 8.05 23.95
N VAL A 5 -6.35 8.87 22.91
CA VAL A 5 -5.37 8.56 21.85
C VAL A 5 -3.96 8.52 22.42
N GLU A 6 -3.60 9.48 23.27
CA GLU A 6 -2.29 9.47 23.94
C GLU A 6 -2.10 8.20 24.78
N ALA A 7 -3.08 7.85 25.62
CA ALA A 7 -3.03 6.65 26.43
C ALA A 7 -2.89 5.38 25.56
N ALA A 8 -3.69 5.25 24.49
CA ALA A 8 -3.60 4.12 23.59
C ALA A 8 -2.25 4.02 22.88
N CYS A 9 -1.69 5.14 22.41
CA CYS A 9 -0.36 5.19 21.83
C CYS A 9 0.73 4.76 22.83
N ARG A 10 0.67 5.23 24.08
CA ARG A 10 1.67 4.93 25.11
C ARG A 10 1.60 3.49 25.62
N GLU A 11 0.39 2.99 25.85
CA GLU A 11 0.19 1.71 26.53
C GLU A 11 0.17 0.54 25.54
N TRP A 12 -0.42 0.72 24.35
CA TRP A 12 -0.68 -0.36 23.40
C TRP A 12 0.04 -0.18 22.07
N GLY A 13 0.32 1.07 21.67
CA GLY A 13 0.90 1.40 20.37
C GLY A 13 -0.08 1.23 19.19
N PHE A 14 -1.37 0.98 19.47
CA PHE A 14 -2.41 0.83 18.45
C PHE A 14 -3.80 1.12 19.01
N PHE A 15 -4.73 1.57 18.15
CA PHE A 15 -6.14 1.78 18.48
C PHE A 15 -7.00 1.70 17.22
N GLN A 16 -8.31 1.52 17.39
CA GLN A 16 -9.27 1.61 16.30
C GLN A 16 -9.90 3.00 16.25
N VAL A 17 -10.07 3.54 15.05
CA VAL A 17 -10.84 4.76 14.83
C VAL A 17 -12.19 4.35 14.23
N ILE A 18 -13.27 4.68 14.93
CA ILE A 18 -14.64 4.50 14.46
C ILE A 18 -15.26 5.87 14.15
N ASN A 19 -16.27 5.92 13.29
CA ASN A 19 -16.90 7.17 12.85
C ASN A 19 -15.91 8.18 12.23
N HIS A 20 -14.90 7.69 11.50
CA HIS A 20 -13.85 8.51 10.87
C HIS A 20 -14.34 9.35 9.68
N GLY A 21 -15.61 9.22 9.26
CA GLY A 21 -16.20 10.02 8.18
C GLY A 21 -15.80 9.61 6.76
N VAL A 22 -14.99 8.55 6.61
CA VAL A 22 -14.70 8.00 5.27
C VAL A 22 -15.95 7.28 4.76
N PRO A 23 -16.44 7.57 3.54
CA PRO A 23 -17.62 6.94 2.99
C PRO A 23 -17.46 5.42 2.90
N SER A 24 -18.51 4.66 3.26
CA SER A 24 -18.49 3.20 3.16
C SER A 24 -18.31 2.73 1.72
N GLU A 25 -18.92 3.42 0.76
CA GLU A 25 -18.80 3.13 -0.67
C GLU A 25 -17.35 3.18 -1.15
N LEU A 26 -16.53 4.11 -0.63
CA LEU A 26 -15.12 4.19 -0.96
C LEU A 26 -14.37 2.95 -0.44
N LEU A 27 -14.66 2.52 0.79
CA LEU A 27 -14.06 1.32 1.38
C LEU A 27 -14.47 0.07 0.58
N ASP A 28 -15.74 -0.05 0.21
CA ASP A 28 -16.26 -1.17 -0.59
C ASP A 28 -15.56 -1.24 -1.95
N ASN A 29 -15.38 -0.10 -2.62
CA ASN A 29 -14.68 -0.01 -3.89
C ASN A 29 -13.20 -0.42 -3.79
N ILE A 30 -12.48 0.04 -2.77
CA ILE A 30 -11.08 -0.34 -2.53
C ILE A 30 -10.98 -1.86 -2.28
N MET A 31 -11.87 -2.41 -1.45
CA MET A 31 -11.88 -3.83 -1.14
C MET A 31 -12.25 -4.69 -2.37
N ALA A 32 -13.15 -4.21 -3.23
CA ALA A 32 -13.52 -4.88 -4.47
C ALA A 32 -12.35 -4.86 -5.49
N ALA A 33 -11.69 -3.72 -5.67
CA ALA A 33 -10.53 -3.58 -6.55
C ALA A 33 -9.38 -4.50 -6.10
N ALA A 34 -9.06 -4.51 -4.80
CA ALA A 34 -8.03 -5.38 -4.24
C ALA A 34 -8.36 -6.87 -4.47
N LYS A 35 -9.60 -7.30 -4.15
CA LYS A 35 -10.04 -8.68 -4.40
C LYS A 35 -9.96 -9.05 -5.88
N GLY A 36 -10.37 -8.15 -6.77
CA GLY A 36 -10.32 -8.34 -8.21
C GLY A 36 -8.89 -8.57 -8.71
N PHE A 37 -7.95 -7.75 -8.25
CA PHE A 37 -6.53 -7.88 -8.62
C PHE A 37 -5.90 -9.16 -8.08
N PHE A 38 -6.06 -9.47 -6.80
CA PHE A 38 -5.41 -10.65 -6.20
C PHE A 38 -5.99 -11.98 -6.69
N ALA A 39 -7.22 -11.98 -7.25
CA ALA A 39 -7.83 -13.13 -7.91
C ALA A 39 -7.28 -13.41 -9.32
N LEU A 40 -6.51 -12.48 -9.91
CA LEU A 40 -5.90 -12.68 -11.23
C LEU A 40 -4.85 -13.80 -11.22
N PRO A 41 -4.59 -14.43 -12.38
CA PRO A 41 -3.46 -15.32 -12.55
C PRO A 41 -2.14 -14.67 -12.15
N MET A 42 -1.22 -15.47 -11.62
CA MET A 42 0.10 -15.00 -11.18
C MET A 42 0.85 -14.22 -12.27
N GLU A 43 0.70 -14.60 -13.54
CA GLU A 43 1.37 -13.93 -14.67
C GLU A 43 0.88 -12.50 -14.88
N GLU A 44 -0.42 -12.25 -14.69
CA GLU A 44 -1.02 -10.91 -14.78
C GLU A 44 -0.54 -10.04 -13.61
N LYS A 45 -0.55 -10.58 -12.39
CA LYS A 45 -0.08 -9.86 -11.19
C LYS A 45 1.40 -9.49 -11.30
N ARG A 46 2.21 -10.35 -11.93
CA ARG A 46 3.65 -10.13 -12.13
C ARG A 46 4.00 -9.06 -13.16
N GLN A 47 3.06 -8.61 -13.99
CA GLN A 47 3.30 -7.49 -14.93
C GLN A 47 3.64 -6.18 -14.21
N VAL A 48 3.18 -6.04 -12.96
CA VAL A 48 3.44 -4.87 -12.11
C VAL A 48 4.33 -5.22 -10.92
N LYS A 49 5.18 -6.25 -11.06
CA LYS A 49 6.07 -6.68 -9.99
C LYS A 49 7.09 -5.58 -9.66
N ARG A 50 7.30 -5.31 -8.38
CA ARG A 50 8.36 -4.41 -7.93
C ARG A 50 9.75 -5.02 -8.15
N ASP A 51 10.78 -4.18 -8.26
CA ASP A 51 12.16 -4.60 -8.46
C ASP A 51 13.14 -3.87 -7.53
N LYS A 52 14.45 -4.03 -7.75
CA LYS A 52 15.49 -3.42 -6.90
C LYS A 52 15.58 -1.89 -7.04
N VAL A 53 15.00 -1.32 -8.08
CA VAL A 53 15.01 0.10 -8.40
C VAL A 53 13.66 0.73 -8.04
N ASN A 54 12.55 0.12 -8.45
CA ASN A 54 11.20 0.56 -8.12
C ASN A 54 10.57 -0.39 -7.11
N LEU A 55 10.48 0.06 -5.86
CA LEU A 55 9.95 -0.71 -4.73
C LEU A 55 8.41 -0.75 -4.68
N LEU A 56 7.71 -0.12 -5.63
CA LEU A 56 6.25 -0.09 -5.68
C LEU A 56 5.70 -1.13 -6.66
N GLY A 57 4.48 -1.61 -6.39
CA GLY A 57 3.80 -2.65 -7.17
C GLY A 57 3.69 -3.97 -6.41
N TYR A 58 3.51 -5.05 -7.15
CA TYR A 58 3.23 -6.39 -6.63
C TYR A 58 4.49 -7.12 -6.12
N ASP A 59 4.34 -7.88 -5.03
CA ASP A 59 5.34 -8.87 -4.59
C ASP A 59 4.68 -10.03 -3.81
N ASP A 60 5.26 -11.21 -3.92
CA ASP A 60 4.87 -12.43 -3.19
C ASP A 60 6.05 -13.06 -2.44
N THR A 61 7.20 -12.39 -2.40
CA THR A 61 8.49 -12.96 -1.95
C THR A 61 9.08 -12.32 -0.71
N GLU A 62 8.30 -11.52 0.03
CA GLU A 62 8.75 -10.87 1.26
C GLU A 62 9.09 -11.85 2.38
N HIS A 63 10.05 -11.46 3.23
CA HIS A 63 10.51 -12.25 4.36
C HIS A 63 10.43 -11.46 5.66
N THR A 64 9.86 -12.07 6.70
CA THR A 64 9.97 -11.62 8.08
C THR A 64 10.87 -12.57 8.86
N LYS A 65 11.93 -12.05 9.49
CA LYS A 65 12.93 -12.86 10.24
C LYS A 65 13.50 -14.02 9.40
N ASN A 66 13.84 -13.75 8.14
CA ASN A 66 14.34 -14.72 7.15
C ASN A 66 13.37 -15.86 6.79
N VAL A 67 12.10 -15.77 7.18
CA VAL A 67 11.04 -16.70 6.78
C VAL A 67 10.15 -16.01 5.76
N ARG A 68 9.87 -16.67 4.63
CA ARG A 68 8.95 -16.13 3.62
C ARG A 68 7.56 -15.98 4.23
N ASP A 69 7.00 -14.79 4.09
CA ASP A 69 5.66 -14.51 4.56
C ASP A 69 4.65 -15.16 3.63
N TRP A 70 3.63 -15.80 4.21
CA TRP A 70 2.54 -16.37 3.42
C TRP A 70 1.52 -15.28 3.06
N LYS A 71 1.97 -14.35 2.22
CA LYS A 71 1.18 -13.20 1.76
C LYS A 71 1.62 -12.76 0.36
N GLU A 72 0.71 -12.09 -0.31
CA GLU A 72 0.98 -11.26 -1.46
C GLU A 72 0.76 -9.80 -1.05
N VAL A 73 1.50 -8.87 -1.66
CA VAL A 73 1.42 -7.43 -1.37
C VAL A 73 1.36 -6.64 -2.68
N PHE A 74 0.71 -5.48 -2.63
CA PHE A 74 0.76 -4.47 -3.68
C PHE A 74 0.99 -3.11 -3.01
N ASP A 75 2.16 -2.53 -3.23
CA ASP A 75 2.57 -1.27 -2.60
C ASP A 75 2.38 -0.09 -3.56
N PHE A 76 1.77 0.98 -3.06
CA PHE A 76 1.63 2.23 -3.80
C PHE A 76 1.73 3.43 -2.85
N ILE A 77 2.08 4.58 -3.40
CA ILE A 77 2.15 5.83 -2.65
C ILE A 77 1.22 6.87 -3.26
N PHE A 78 0.78 7.83 -2.45
CA PHE A 78 0.22 9.05 -2.99
C PHE A 78 1.34 9.78 -3.77
N GLN A 79 1.17 10.02 -5.06
CA GLN A 79 2.14 10.77 -5.84
C GLN A 79 1.82 12.27 -5.73
N ASP A 80 2.54 12.95 -4.84
CA ASP A 80 2.48 14.41 -4.76
C ASP A 80 3.08 15.03 -6.04
N PRO A 81 2.35 15.90 -6.76
CA PRO A 81 2.90 16.64 -7.90
C PRO A 81 4.18 17.43 -7.59
N ALA A 82 4.41 17.81 -6.33
CA ALA A 82 5.63 18.49 -5.89
C ALA A 82 6.84 17.53 -5.72
N GLY A 83 6.63 16.21 -5.81
CA GLY A 83 7.66 15.19 -5.62
C GLY A 83 8.01 14.95 -4.14
N PHE A 84 8.58 13.77 -3.84
CA PHE A 84 9.18 13.49 -2.54
C PHE A 84 10.68 13.76 -2.63
N ALA A 85 11.13 14.85 -2.01
CA ALA A 85 12.56 15.06 -1.79
C ALA A 85 13.05 14.03 -0.77
N GLU A 86 14.15 13.33 -1.07
CA GLU A 86 14.83 12.58 -0.02
C GLU A 86 15.40 13.56 1.01
N PRO A 87 15.17 13.32 2.32
CA PRO A 87 15.74 14.16 3.35
C PRO A 87 17.28 14.12 3.30
N GLY A 88 17.90 15.25 2.96
CA GLY A 88 19.36 15.42 2.99
C GLY A 88 20.08 15.14 1.66
N THR A 89 19.36 14.94 0.55
CA THR A 89 19.93 14.86 -0.80
C THR A 89 19.16 15.80 -1.75
N ASP A 90 19.78 16.18 -2.87
CA ASP A 90 19.08 16.78 -4.02
C ASP A 90 18.47 15.69 -4.93
N GLU A 91 18.50 14.43 -4.50
CA GLU A 91 17.94 13.29 -5.23
C GLU A 91 16.47 13.11 -4.84
N TYR A 92 15.65 12.90 -5.85
CA TYR A 92 14.25 12.52 -5.66
C TYR A 92 14.17 11.02 -5.89
N LEU A 93 13.67 10.27 -4.90
CA LEU A 93 13.26 8.89 -5.14
C LEU A 93 12.08 8.93 -6.12
N ALA A 94 12.37 8.63 -7.38
CA ALA A 94 11.38 8.54 -8.44
C ALA A 94 10.58 7.22 -8.31
N PHE A 95 9.95 7.01 -7.15
CA PHE A 95 9.02 5.91 -6.96
C PHE A 95 7.81 6.12 -7.85
N ARG A 96 7.59 5.17 -8.75
CA ARG A 96 6.48 5.21 -9.71
C ARG A 96 5.51 4.10 -9.39
N ASN A 97 4.27 4.47 -9.06
CA ASN A 97 3.20 3.49 -8.91
C ASN A 97 3.08 2.66 -10.20
N GLN A 98 3.13 1.33 -10.06
CA GLN A 98 2.98 0.39 -11.16
C GLN A 98 1.52 -0.07 -11.21
N TRP A 99 0.67 0.69 -11.90
CA TRP A 99 -0.75 0.39 -11.98
C TRP A 99 -1.04 -0.76 -12.94
N PRO A 100 -1.78 -1.80 -12.52
CA PRO A 100 -2.18 -2.88 -13.41
C PRO A 100 -3.26 -2.41 -14.39
N GLU A 101 -3.35 -3.04 -15.56
CA GLU A 101 -4.42 -2.78 -16.52
C GLU A 101 -5.75 -3.40 -16.09
N TYR A 102 -5.69 -4.49 -15.31
CA TYR A 102 -6.84 -5.21 -14.78
C TYR A 102 -6.78 -5.33 -13.25
N PRO A 103 -7.91 -5.23 -12.55
CA PRO A 103 -9.24 -4.90 -13.07
C PRO A 103 -9.34 -3.43 -13.54
N PRO A 104 -10.27 -3.10 -14.46
CA PRO A 104 -10.53 -1.71 -14.81
C PRO A 104 -10.93 -0.89 -13.58
N GLY A 105 -10.42 0.34 -13.47
CA GLY A 105 -10.69 1.20 -12.32
C GLY A 105 -9.92 0.83 -11.05
N PHE A 106 -8.80 0.12 -11.17
CA PHE A 106 -7.94 -0.21 -10.03
C PHE A 106 -7.25 1.03 -9.41
N LYS A 107 -6.96 2.06 -10.22
CA LYS A 107 -6.39 3.33 -9.77
C LYS A 107 -7.48 4.27 -9.26
#